data_AF-A0A358SLI4-F1
#
_entry.id   AF-A0A358SLI4-F1
#
_cell.length_a   1.000
_cell.length_b   1.000
_cell.length_c   1.000
_cell.angle_alpha   90.00
_cell.angle_beta   90.00
_cell.angle_gamma   90.00
#
_symmetry.space_group_name_H-M   'P 1'
#
loop_
_entity.id
_entity.type
_entity.pdbx_description
1 polymer ?
#
loop_
_entity_poly.entity_id
_entity_poly.type
_entity_poly.pdbx_seq_one_letter_code
_entity_poly.pdbx_strand_id
1 'polypeptide(L)'
;MDQVQSTAPSNAFAERLVGTLRRECLDHLLIYGEQHLRHVLTEYAQHYNDHRPHQAREQRPPLHEPDSPAIDMTARINRRRAVQGLISEYRRAA
;
A
#
# COMPACT_ATOMS: atom_id res chain seq x y z
N MET A 1 2.24 -18.74 28.88
CA MET A 1 1.36 -19.07 27.73
C MET A 1 0.25 -18.05 27.75
N ASP A 2 0.47 -16.88 27.16
CA ASP A 2 -0.58 -15.88 27.02
C ASP A 2 -1.32 -16.12 25.71
N GLN A 3 -2.59 -16.46 25.84
CA GLN A 3 -3.53 -16.58 24.72
C GLN A 3 -3.75 -15.18 24.15
N VAL A 4 -3.19 -14.93 22.96
CA VAL A 4 -3.56 -13.78 22.14
C VAL A 4 -4.99 -14.02 21.66
N GLN A 5 -5.96 -13.52 22.43
CA GLN A 5 -7.37 -13.59 22.09
C GLN A 5 -7.65 -12.61 20.94
N SER A 6 -7.47 -13.05 19.70
CA SER A 6 -7.84 -12.26 18.52
C SER A 6 -9.36 -12.29 18.34
N THR A 7 -10.00 -11.12 18.36
CA THR A 7 -11.43 -10.99 18.10
C THR A 7 -11.69 -11.23 16.61
N ALA A 8 -12.66 -12.10 16.28
CA ALA A 8 -12.99 -12.55 14.92
C ALA A 8 -12.97 -11.48 13.81
N PRO A 9 -13.46 -10.24 13.98
CA PRO A 9 -13.38 -9.22 12.93
C PRO A 9 -11.95 -8.77 12.60
N SER A 10 -11.04 -8.72 13.58
CA SER A 10 -9.64 -8.33 13.37
C SER A 10 -8.91 -9.31 12.45
N ASN A 11 -9.18 -10.62 12.63
CA ASN A 11 -8.61 -11.66 11.78
C ASN A 11 -9.09 -11.56 10.33
N ALA A 12 -10.39 -11.32 10.11
CA ALA A 12 -10.92 -11.19 8.74
C ALA A 12 -10.26 -10.03 7.96
N PHE A 13 -9.97 -8.90 8.62
CA PHE A 13 -9.22 -7.80 8.01
C PHE A 13 -7.77 -8.18 7.73
N ALA A 14 -7.09 -8.82 8.69
CA ALA A 14 -5.72 -9.28 8.51
C ALA A 14 -5.59 -10.29 7.37
N GLU A 15 -6.49 -11.28 7.29
CA GLU A 15 -6.53 -12.28 6.22
C GLU A 15 -6.75 -11.64 4.85
N ARG A 16 -7.70 -10.70 4.75
CA ARG A 16 -7.95 -9.97 3.51
C ARG A 16 -6.76 -9.12 3.09
N LEU A 17 -6.08 -8.48 4.05
CA LEU A 17 -4.85 -7.71 3.80
C LEU A 17 -3.74 -8.62 3.26
N VAL A 18 -3.47 -9.74 3.92
CA VAL A 18 -2.44 -10.71 3.48
C VAL A 18 -2.76 -11.27 2.09
N GLY A 19 -4.02 -11.62 1.82
CA GLY A 19 -4.43 -12.09 0.50
C GLY A 19 -4.21 -11.04 -0.59
N THR A 20 -4.44 -9.76 -0.28
CA THR A 20 -4.22 -8.65 -1.21
C THR A 20 -2.74 -8.42 -1.47
N LEU A 21 -1.93 -8.38 -0.40
CA LEU A 21 -0.47 -8.27 -0.49
C LEU A 21 0.14 -9.41 -1.33
N ARG A 22 -0.35 -10.65 -1.19
CA ARG A 22 0.12 -11.78 -2.02
C ARG A 22 -0.16 -11.57 -3.49
N ARG A 23 -1.43 -11.32 -3.84
CA ARG A 23 -1.88 -11.12 -5.22
C ARG A 23 -1.23 -9.94 -5.93
N GLU A 24 -0.91 -8.88 -5.19
CA GLU A 24 -0.38 -7.65 -5.77
C GLU A 24 1.15 -7.58 -5.74
N CYS A 25 1.81 -8.37 -4.90
CA CYS A 25 3.24 -8.22 -4.63
C CYS A 25 3.97 -9.56 -4.49
N LEU A 26 3.66 -10.34 -3.46
CA LEU A 26 4.51 -11.48 -3.09
C LEU A 26 4.46 -12.64 -4.07
N ASP A 27 3.39 -12.78 -4.85
CA ASP A 27 3.31 -13.81 -5.90
C ASP A 27 4.09 -13.42 -7.18
N HIS A 28 4.63 -12.20 -7.23
CA HIS A 28 5.37 -11.65 -8.39
C HIS A 28 6.85 -11.38 -8.12
N LEU A 29 7.32 -11.53 -6.87
CA LEU A 29 8.69 -11.24 -6.47
C LEU A 29 9.37 -12.48 -5.92
N LEU A 30 10.64 -12.67 -6.31
CA LEU A 30 11.49 -13.68 -5.68
C LEU A 30 12.07 -13.11 -4.39
N ILE A 31 11.65 -13.66 -3.26
CA ILE A 31 12.10 -13.24 -1.93
C ILE A 31 13.36 -14.02 -1.53
N TYR A 32 14.51 -13.35 -1.57
CA TYR A 32 15.83 -13.91 -1.25
C TYR A 32 16.09 -14.16 0.25
N GLY A 33 15.26 -13.63 1.15
CA GLY A 33 15.41 -13.79 2.59
C GLY A 33 14.61 -12.78 3.40
N GLU A 34 14.69 -12.89 4.73
CA GLU A 34 13.90 -12.10 5.68
C GLU A 34 14.14 -10.60 5.56
N GLN A 35 15.40 -10.16 5.40
CA GLN A 35 15.71 -8.74 5.24
C GLN A 35 15.10 -8.17 3.96
N HIS A 36 15.16 -8.92 2.86
CA HIS A 36 14.53 -8.52 1.60
C HIS A 36 13.01 -8.48 1.76
N LEU A 37 12.41 -9.49 2.39
CA LEU A 37 10.97 -9.49 2.68
C LEU A 37 10.56 -8.26 3.48
N ARG A 38 11.27 -7.92 4.57
CA ARG A 38 10.98 -6.73 5.37
C ARG A 38 11.01 -5.46 4.53
N HIS A 39 12.02 -5.31 3.67
CA HIS A 39 12.14 -4.15 2.80
C HIS A 39 10.94 -4.05 1.83
N VAL A 40 10.58 -5.16 1.17
CA VAL A 40 9.40 -5.23 0.28
C VAL A 40 8.11 -4.89 1.03
N LEU A 41 7.93 -5.42 2.25
CA LEU A 41 6.75 -5.13 3.07
C LEU A 41 6.70 -3.66 3.51
N THR A 42 7.84 -3.05 3.82
CA THR A 42 7.91 -1.62 4.14
C THR A 42 7.52 -0.77 2.93
N GLU A 43 8.06 -1.05 1.74
CA GLU A 43 7.70 -0.33 0.52
C GLU A 43 6.22 -0.53 0.17
N TYR A 44 5.68 -1.74 0.34
CA TYR A 44 4.27 -2.01 0.10
C TYR A 44 3.37 -1.28 1.11
N ALA A 45 3.75 -1.21 2.39
CA ALA A 45 3.00 -0.47 3.39
C ALA A 45 2.95 1.03 3.08
N GLN A 46 4.08 1.62 2.65
CA GLN A 46 4.13 3.01 2.17
C GLN A 46 3.22 3.20 0.96
N HIS A 47 3.31 2.32 -0.05
CA HIS A 47 2.40 2.36 -1.19
C HIS A 47 0.93 2.30 -0.76
N TYR A 48 0.58 1.33 0.07
CA TYR A 48 -0.80 1.08 0.52
C TYR A 48 -1.38 2.27 1.27
N ASN A 49 -0.59 2.87 2.15
CA ASN A 49 -1.01 3.94 3.05
C ASN A 49 -0.98 5.34 2.42
N ASP A 50 -0.05 5.58 1.50
CA ASP A 50 0.22 6.93 0.98
C ASP A 50 -0.22 7.13 -0.47
N HIS A 51 -0.41 6.06 -1.25
CA HIS A 51 -0.66 6.17 -2.69
C HIS A 51 -1.81 5.32 -3.23
N ARG A 52 -2.05 4.14 -2.63
CA ARG A 52 -3.05 3.21 -3.15
C ARG A 52 -4.43 3.87 -3.15
N PRO A 53 -5.17 3.86 -4.28
CA PRO A 53 -6.52 4.37 -4.31
C PRO A 53 -7.48 3.40 -3.61
N HIS A 54 -8.36 3.93 -2.75
CA HIS A 54 -9.40 3.16 -2.07
C HIS A 54 -10.78 3.65 -2.48
N GLN A 55 -11.57 2.78 -3.13
CA GLN A 55 -12.90 3.14 -3.65
C GLN A 55 -13.85 3.65 -2.55
N ALA A 56 -13.84 3.01 -1.38
CA ALA A 56 -14.64 3.42 -0.23
C ALA A 56 -14.23 4.79 0.36
N ARG A 57 -13.09 5.35 -0.09
CA ARG A 57 -12.55 6.64 0.34
C ARG A 57 -12.40 7.63 -0.82
N GLU A 58 -13.27 7.56 -1.83
CA GLU A 58 -13.22 8.46 -2.99
C GLU A 58 -11.85 8.43 -3.72
N GLN A 59 -11.24 7.23 -3.81
CA GLN A 59 -9.89 7.01 -4.36
C GLN A 59 -8.75 7.63 -3.53
N ARG A 60 -9.01 8.15 -2.32
CA ARG A 60 -7.96 8.67 -1.44
C ARG A 60 -7.23 7.53 -0.73
N PRO A 61 -5.90 7.64 -0.56
CA PRO A 61 -5.14 6.70 0.25
C PRO A 61 -5.46 6.85 1.75
N PRO A 62 -5.12 5.84 2.58
CA PRO A 62 -5.44 5.81 3.99
C PRO A 62 -4.92 7.01 4.79
N LEU A 63 -3.69 7.44 4.51
CA LEU A 63 -3.03 8.57 5.17
C LEU A 63 -3.20 9.89 4.40
N HIS A 64 -4.17 9.98 3.50
CA HIS A 64 -4.51 11.26 2.86
C HIS A 64 -4.98 12.28 3.89
N GLU A 65 -4.35 13.46 3.92
CA GLU A 65 -4.73 14.57 4.77
C GLU A 65 -5.91 15.34 4.17
N PRO A 66 -7.00 15.60 4.92
CA PRO A 66 -8.20 16.27 4.42
C PRO A 66 -7.94 17.67 3.84
N ASP A 67 -6.97 18.39 4.41
CA ASP A 67 -6.63 19.77 4.04
C ASP A 67 -5.52 19.84 2.99
N SER A 68 -5.22 18.72 2.32
CA SER A 68 -4.29 18.71 1.19
C SER A 68 -4.78 19.67 0.10
N PRO A 69 -3.90 20.51 -0.49
CA PRO A 69 -4.31 21.43 -1.55
C PRO A 69 -4.95 20.67 -2.70
N ALA A 70 -5.95 21.31 -3.33
CA ALA A 70 -6.63 20.75 -4.49
C ALA A 70 -5.60 20.36 -5.56
N ILE A 71 -5.75 19.16 -6.11
CA ILE A 71 -4.85 18.65 -7.14
C ILE A 71 -5.01 19.51 -8.39
N ASP A 72 -3.94 20.21 -8.80
CA ASP A 72 -3.93 20.94 -10.08
C ASP A 72 -3.98 19.95 -11.24
N MET A 73 -5.13 19.88 -11.92
CA MET A 73 -5.37 18.98 -13.04
C MET A 73 -4.58 19.32 -14.31
N THR A 74 -3.90 20.47 -14.35
CA THR A 74 -3.01 20.87 -15.44
C THR A 74 -1.55 20.53 -15.16
N ALA A 75 -1.18 20.31 -13.89
CA ALA A 75 0.19 20.00 -13.50
C ALA A 75 0.69 18.68 -14.12
N ARG A 76 1.97 18.65 -14.47
CA ARG A 76 2.64 17.50 -15.07
C ARG A 76 2.48 16.25 -14.21
N ILE A 77 2.18 15.12 -14.83
CA ILE A 77 2.16 13.81 -14.16
C ILE A 77 3.59 13.27 -14.07
N ASN A 78 4.02 12.96 -12.84
CA ASN A 78 5.25 12.24 -12.55
C ASN A 78 4.92 10.80 -12.18
N ARG A 79 5.69 9.88 -12.76
CA ARG A 79 5.61 8.45 -12.48
C ARG A 79 6.82 8.01 -11.66
N ARG A 80 6.60 7.23 -10.61
CA ARG A 80 7.65 6.47 -9.92
C ARG A 80 7.36 4.98 -9.93
N ARG A 81 8.40 4.16 -9.90
CA ARG A 81 8.30 2.71 -9.72
C ARG A 81 8.52 2.40 -8.23
N ALA A 82 7.51 1.84 -7.58
CA ALA A 82 7.51 1.49 -6.16
C ALA A 82 7.46 -0.03 -5.98
N VAL A 83 7.73 -0.51 -4.75
CA VAL A 83 7.69 -1.94 -4.37
C VAL A 83 8.60 -2.78 -5.27
N GLN A 84 9.91 -2.59 -5.15
CA GLN A 84 10.93 -3.18 -6.05
C GLN A 84 10.65 -2.91 -7.53
N GLY A 85 9.97 -1.79 -7.79
CA GLY A 85 9.52 -1.40 -9.10
C GLY A 85 8.43 -2.28 -9.70
N LEU A 86 7.71 -3.09 -8.94
CA LEU A 86 6.53 -3.82 -9.41
C LEU A 86 5.35 -2.88 -9.70
N ILE A 87 5.18 -1.86 -8.86
CA ILE A 87 4.02 -0.96 -8.91
C ILE A 87 4.42 0.37 -9.56
N SER A 88 3.58 0.85 -10.48
CA SER A 88 3.73 2.21 -11.03
C SER A 88 2.81 3.16 -10.29
N GLU A 89 3.39 4.14 -9.63
CA GLU A 89 2.66 5.19 -8.94
C GLU A 89 2.72 6.48 -9.74
N TYR A 90 1.62 7.23 -9.72
CA TYR A 90 1.45 8.47 -10.45
C TYR A 90 1.02 9.57 -9.51
N ARG A 91 1.74 10.69 -9.55
CA ARG A 91 1.40 11.92 -8.84
C ARG A 91 1.50 13.11 -9.76
N ARG A 92 0.73 14.16 -9.49
CA ARG A 92 0.94 15.45 -10.16
C ARG A 92 2.05 16.23 -9.45
N ALA A 93 2.82 17.00 -10.22
CA ALA A 93 3.78 17.95 -9.68
C ALA A 93 3.03 18.99 -8.83
N ALA A 94 3.68 19.44 -7.75
CA ALA A 94 3.20 20.56 -6.95
C ALA A 94 3.53 21.89 -7.64
#